data_AF-A0AAP9UF26-F1
#
_entry.id   AF-A0AAP9UF26-F1
#
_cell.length_a   1.000
_cell.length_b   1.000
_cell.length_c   1.000
_cell.angle_alpha   90.00
_cell.angle_beta   90.00
_cell.angle_gamma   90.00
#
_symmetry.space_group_name_H-M   'P 1'
#
loop_
_entity.id
_entity.type
_entity.pdbx_description
1 polymer ?
#
loop_
_entity_poly.entity_id
_entity_poly.type
_entity_poly.pdbx_seq_one_letter_code
_entity_poly.pdbx_strand_id
1 'polypeptide(L)'
;MKKDLLEKGAVLQRDKETYAIAPHLTAGIVSADELRKIADVADKYNVSAIKVTGAQRIALVGLKEEDIDSAWGDLGMSPGAAIGLCVRSIKVCPGTTFCKRGLQDSVAVGSKLDSLYHGKNLPNKLKIGVSGCPHSCADSAFKDIGLIGSGKGWMVYVGGKGGMKPRIADRIALCIPEENLFNLVEKIIEVYDNNATGKERIGDYIDRIGIETFKNQIDIDSYL
;
A
#
# COMPACT_ATOMS: atom_id res chain seq x y z
N MET A 1 -15.87 8.96 -23.78
CA MET A 1 -15.61 7.64 -23.14
C MET A 1 -15.58 7.83 -21.65
N LYS A 2 -16.31 7.02 -20.88
CA LYS A 2 -16.21 7.01 -19.41
C LYS A 2 -14.77 6.72 -18.98
N LYS A 3 -14.38 7.24 -17.82
CA LYS A 3 -13.06 7.06 -17.20
C LYS A 3 -13.25 6.67 -15.74
N ASP A 4 -12.15 6.28 -15.10
CA ASP A 4 -12.10 6.18 -13.63
C ASP A 4 -12.53 7.51 -13.00
N LEU A 5 -13.28 7.45 -11.90
CA LEU A 5 -13.74 8.59 -11.13
C LEU A 5 -12.84 8.69 -9.89
N LEU A 6 -11.76 9.46 -10.01
CA LEU A 6 -10.70 9.54 -9.00
C LEU A 6 -11.23 10.13 -7.68
N GLU A 7 -12.05 11.16 -7.78
CA GLU A 7 -12.71 11.85 -6.67
C GLU A 7 -13.66 10.94 -5.89
N LYS A 8 -14.23 9.93 -6.55
CA LYS A 8 -15.13 8.93 -5.93
C LYS A 8 -14.41 7.63 -5.55
N GLY A 9 -13.11 7.52 -5.83
CA GLY A 9 -12.35 6.28 -5.65
C GLY A 9 -12.89 5.09 -6.46
N ALA A 10 -13.58 5.36 -7.59
CA ALA A 10 -14.31 4.36 -8.35
C ALA A 10 -13.59 4.03 -9.67
N VAL A 11 -13.37 2.74 -9.91
CA VAL A 11 -12.61 2.21 -11.04
C VAL A 11 -13.55 1.72 -12.12
N LEU A 12 -13.44 2.26 -13.33
CA LEU A 12 -14.28 1.85 -14.46
C LEU A 12 -13.98 0.39 -14.84
N GLN A 13 -15.03 -0.42 -14.99
CA GLN A 13 -14.91 -1.83 -15.33
C GLN A 13 -14.82 -2.06 -16.84
N ARG A 14 -14.61 -3.33 -17.21
CA ARG A 14 -14.38 -3.75 -18.60
C ARG A 14 -15.57 -3.43 -19.52
N ASP A 15 -16.78 -3.47 -19.00
CA ASP A 15 -18.03 -3.15 -19.70
C ASP A 15 -18.14 -1.66 -20.09
N LYS A 16 -17.30 -0.78 -19.53
CA LYS A 16 -17.32 0.68 -19.72
C LYS A 16 -18.61 1.35 -19.22
N GLU A 17 -19.35 0.67 -18.36
CA GLU A 17 -20.61 1.15 -17.81
C GLU A 17 -20.61 1.14 -16.28
N THR A 18 -20.08 0.06 -15.69
CA THR A 18 -20.06 -0.15 -14.24
C THR A 18 -18.71 0.18 -13.62
N TYR A 19 -18.71 0.28 -12.30
CA TYR A 19 -17.58 0.69 -11.48
C TYR A 19 -17.29 -0.31 -10.37
N ALA A 20 -16.06 -0.27 -9.86
CA ALA A 20 -15.69 -0.93 -8.61
C ALA A 20 -15.19 0.09 -7.60
N ILE A 21 -15.62 -0.07 -6.35
CA ILE A 21 -15.10 0.68 -5.20
C ILE A 21 -14.43 -0.29 -4.23
N ALA A 22 -13.45 0.20 -3.47
CA ALA A 22 -12.76 -0.59 -2.45
C ALA A 22 -12.61 0.27 -1.19
N PRO A 23 -13.32 -0.03 -0.09
CA PRO A 23 -13.12 0.66 1.17
C PRO A 23 -11.69 0.49 1.68
N HIS A 24 -11.24 1.47 2.45
CA HIS A 24 -9.96 1.44 3.14
C HIS A 24 -10.01 0.45 4.30
N LEU A 25 -9.05 -0.47 4.34
CA LEU A 25 -8.89 -1.48 5.39
C LEU A 25 -7.46 -1.38 5.93
N THR A 26 -7.27 -0.73 7.08
CA THR A 26 -5.94 -0.57 7.68
C THR A 26 -5.35 -1.93 8.04
N ALA A 27 -4.11 -2.17 7.58
CA ALA A 27 -3.38 -3.43 7.73
C ALA A 27 -4.14 -4.69 7.24
N GLY A 28 -5.23 -4.54 6.48
CA GLY A 28 -6.09 -5.64 6.07
C GLY A 28 -6.84 -6.32 7.24
N ILE A 29 -6.97 -5.63 8.37
CA ILE A 29 -7.70 -6.10 9.55
C ILE A 29 -9.11 -5.53 9.50
N VAL A 30 -10.11 -6.39 9.72
CA VAL A 30 -11.53 -6.03 9.68
C VAL A 30 -12.29 -6.69 10.81
N SER A 31 -13.28 -5.98 11.33
CA SER A 31 -14.28 -6.50 12.25
C SER A 31 -15.39 -7.27 11.53
N ALA A 32 -16.14 -8.07 12.28
CA ALA A 32 -17.31 -8.76 11.75
C ALA A 32 -18.39 -7.78 11.25
N ASP A 33 -18.54 -6.62 11.92
CA ASP A 33 -19.55 -5.62 11.54
C ASP A 33 -19.19 -4.89 10.26
N GLU A 34 -17.90 -4.59 10.04
CA GLU A 34 -17.44 -4.06 8.74
C GLU A 34 -17.67 -5.08 7.61
N LEU A 35 -17.41 -6.37 7.86
CA LEU A 35 -17.71 -7.41 6.87
C LEU A 35 -19.20 -7.53 6.57
N ARG A 36 -20.07 -7.44 7.58
CA ARG A 36 -21.54 -7.40 7.38
C ARG A 36 -21.94 -6.19 6.55
N LYS A 37 -21.46 -4.99 6.87
CA LYS A 37 -21.72 -3.78 6.08
C LYS A 37 -21.32 -3.95 4.61
N ILE A 38 -20.15 -4.51 4.35
CA ILE A 38 -19.70 -4.77 2.98
C ILE A 38 -20.64 -5.75 2.26
N ALA A 39 -21.12 -6.80 2.95
CA ALA A 39 -22.08 -7.74 2.40
C ALA A 39 -23.46 -7.09 2.15
N ASP A 40 -23.96 -6.31 3.10
CA ASP A 40 -25.25 -5.62 2.99
C ASP A 40 -25.26 -4.63 1.82
N VAL A 41 -24.17 -3.86 1.62
CA VAL A 41 -24.01 -2.98 0.45
C VAL A 41 -23.90 -3.79 -0.83
N ALA A 42 -23.17 -4.91 -0.82
CA ALA A 42 -23.07 -5.78 -1.99
C ALA A 42 -24.45 -6.28 -2.46
N ASP A 43 -25.29 -6.73 -1.52
CA ASP A 43 -26.64 -7.22 -1.80
C ASP A 43 -27.57 -6.07 -2.24
N LYS A 44 -27.57 -4.94 -1.51
CA LYS A 44 -28.44 -3.78 -1.79
C LYS A 44 -28.25 -3.21 -3.19
N TYR A 45 -27.00 -3.15 -3.66
CA TYR A 45 -26.67 -2.63 -4.98
C TYR A 45 -26.47 -3.72 -6.04
N ASN A 46 -26.76 -4.98 -5.69
CA ASN A 46 -26.64 -6.13 -6.57
C ASN A 46 -25.30 -6.15 -7.33
N VAL A 47 -24.20 -6.00 -6.59
CA VAL A 47 -22.86 -5.95 -7.17
C VAL A 47 -22.55 -7.28 -7.85
N SER A 48 -21.92 -7.23 -9.02
CA SER A 48 -21.56 -8.42 -9.79
C SER A 48 -20.57 -9.34 -9.06
N ALA A 49 -19.69 -8.80 -8.21
CA ALA A 49 -18.76 -9.59 -7.42
C ALA A 49 -18.20 -8.84 -6.19
N ILE A 50 -17.87 -9.61 -5.15
CA ILE A 50 -17.02 -9.18 -4.04
C ILE A 50 -15.64 -9.79 -4.23
N LYS A 51 -14.60 -8.96 -4.42
CA LYS A 51 -13.25 -9.42 -4.74
C LYS A 51 -12.24 -9.10 -3.65
N VAL A 52 -11.66 -10.13 -3.04
CA VAL A 52 -10.44 -9.99 -2.25
C VAL A 52 -9.25 -9.69 -3.17
N THR A 53 -8.52 -8.62 -2.86
CA THR A 53 -7.40 -8.12 -3.68
C THR A 53 -6.05 -8.49 -3.09
N GLY A 54 -4.99 -8.49 -3.92
CA GLY A 54 -3.62 -8.73 -3.47
C GLY A 54 -3.04 -7.65 -2.53
N ALA A 55 -3.78 -6.55 -2.30
CA ALA A 55 -3.43 -5.47 -1.38
C ALA A 55 -4.12 -5.60 -0.01
N GLN A 56 -4.69 -6.78 0.32
CA GLN A 56 -5.47 -7.02 1.54
C GLN A 56 -6.70 -6.11 1.64
N ARG A 57 -7.43 -6.00 0.53
CA ARG A 57 -8.69 -5.23 0.44
C ARG A 57 -9.81 -6.07 -0.09
N ILE A 58 -11.03 -5.60 0.13
CA ILE A 58 -12.25 -6.13 -0.48
C ILE A 58 -12.78 -5.07 -1.44
N ALA A 59 -13.04 -5.45 -2.69
CA ALA A 59 -13.63 -4.57 -3.69
C ALA A 59 -15.05 -5.02 -4.03
N LEU A 60 -15.97 -4.07 -4.13
CA LEU A 60 -17.33 -4.26 -4.63
C LEU A 60 -17.34 -3.89 -6.11
N VAL A 61 -17.63 -4.85 -6.98
CA VAL A 61 -17.49 -4.72 -8.44
C VAL A 61 -18.87 -4.75 -9.10
N GLY A 62 -19.13 -3.85 -10.04
CA GLY A 62 -20.36 -3.84 -10.83
C GLY A 62 -21.39 -2.80 -10.40
N LEU A 63 -20.96 -1.78 -9.65
CA LEU A 63 -21.83 -0.68 -9.26
C LEU A 63 -22.16 0.20 -10.47
N LYS A 64 -23.42 0.65 -10.57
CA LYS A 64 -23.78 1.71 -11.52
C LYS A 64 -23.22 3.04 -11.03
N GLU A 65 -22.93 3.94 -11.97
CA GLU A 65 -22.34 5.25 -11.66
C GLU A 65 -23.19 6.09 -10.70
N GLU A 66 -24.51 6.08 -10.88
CA GLU A 66 -25.50 6.78 -10.05
C GLU A 66 -25.60 6.25 -8.62
N ASP A 67 -25.21 4.99 -8.39
CA ASP A 67 -25.30 4.33 -7.09
C ASP A 67 -24.05 4.56 -6.23
N ILE A 68 -22.93 5.02 -6.81
CA ILE A 68 -21.61 5.08 -6.13
C ILE A 68 -21.66 5.90 -4.85
N ASP A 69 -22.26 7.09 -4.89
CA ASP A 69 -22.27 7.99 -3.72
C ASP A 69 -23.15 7.43 -2.60
N SER A 70 -24.26 6.78 -2.95
CA SER A 70 -25.15 6.13 -1.99
C SER A 70 -24.49 4.88 -1.38
N ALA A 71 -23.78 4.08 -2.19
CA ALA A 71 -23.02 2.93 -1.72
C ALA A 71 -21.92 3.32 -0.73
N TRP A 72 -21.23 4.45 -0.97
CA TRP A 72 -20.28 5.00 0.01
C TRP A 72 -20.97 5.46 1.30
N GLY A 73 -22.13 6.10 1.19
CA GLY A 73 -22.95 6.51 2.34
C GLY A 73 -23.35 5.32 3.22
N ASP A 74 -23.80 4.23 2.61
CA ASP A 74 -24.18 3.00 3.31
C ASP A 74 -22.99 2.26 3.92
N LEU A 75 -21.85 2.22 3.23
CA LEU A 75 -20.61 1.65 3.78
C LEU A 75 -20.17 2.43 5.03
N GLY A 76 -20.24 3.75 5.00
CA GLY A 76 -19.71 4.61 6.06
C GLY A 76 -18.19 4.44 6.26
N MET A 77 -17.47 4.04 5.20
CA MET A 77 -16.02 3.81 5.19
C MET A 77 -15.35 4.76 4.21
N SER A 78 -14.08 5.09 4.44
CA SER A 78 -13.32 5.92 3.50
C SER A 78 -12.85 5.14 2.27
N PRO A 79 -12.69 5.78 1.10
CA PRO A 79 -12.08 5.15 -0.08
C PRO A 79 -10.65 4.69 0.17
N GLY A 80 -10.30 3.48 -0.25
CA GLY A 80 -8.98 2.87 -0.01
C GLY A 80 -7.89 3.24 -1.02
N ALA A 81 -7.99 4.35 -1.75
CA ALA A 81 -6.98 4.78 -2.73
C ALA A 81 -6.55 3.69 -3.74
N ALA A 82 -7.52 2.94 -4.29
CA ALA A 82 -7.24 1.85 -5.25
C ALA A 82 -6.70 2.36 -6.62
N ILE A 83 -7.06 3.60 -6.97
CA ILE A 83 -6.65 4.34 -8.15
C ILE A 83 -5.92 5.63 -7.75
N GLY A 84 -5.26 6.27 -8.72
CA GLY A 84 -4.46 7.48 -8.49
C GLY A 84 -2.95 7.25 -8.42
N LEU A 85 -2.21 8.37 -8.43
CA LEU A 85 -0.76 8.45 -8.27
C LEU A 85 -0.47 8.85 -6.81
N CYS A 86 -0.51 7.84 -5.94
CA CYS A 86 -0.41 8.02 -4.50
C CYS A 86 0.16 6.76 -3.84
N VAL A 87 0.39 6.81 -2.53
CA VAL A 87 0.62 5.61 -1.72
C VAL A 87 -0.67 4.80 -1.71
N ARG A 88 -0.68 3.76 -2.55
CA ARG A 88 -1.89 2.98 -2.79
C ARG A 88 -2.17 2.03 -1.66
N SER A 89 -1.18 1.30 -1.16
CA SER A 89 -1.42 0.22 -0.19
C SER A 89 -0.23 -0.02 0.71
N ILE A 90 -0.51 -0.24 2.00
CA ILE A 90 0.43 -0.74 2.99
C ILE A 90 -0.02 -2.18 3.31
N LYS A 91 0.67 -3.17 2.74
CA LYS A 91 0.38 -4.60 2.96
C LYS A 91 1.13 -5.07 4.19
N VAL A 92 0.46 -5.76 5.11
CA VAL A 92 0.98 -6.07 6.44
C VAL A 92 0.77 -7.54 6.76
N CYS A 93 1.79 -8.23 7.28
CA CYS A 93 1.59 -9.58 7.83
C CYS A 93 1.10 -9.52 9.28
N PRO A 94 0.62 -10.63 9.87
CA PRO A 94 0.06 -10.59 11.23
C PRO A 94 1.06 -10.24 12.35
N GLY A 95 2.37 -10.22 12.08
CA GLY A 95 3.40 -9.75 13.04
C GLY A 95 3.44 -10.53 14.35
N THR A 96 4.08 -9.98 15.37
CA THR A 96 3.98 -10.48 16.75
C THR A 96 2.59 -10.29 17.35
N THR A 97 1.76 -9.42 16.77
CA THR A 97 0.36 -9.23 17.18
C THR A 97 -0.44 -10.54 17.11
N PHE A 98 -0.27 -11.35 16.04
CA PHE A 98 -1.05 -12.59 15.89
C PHE A 98 -0.25 -13.84 15.47
N CYS A 99 0.95 -13.69 14.89
CA CYS A 99 1.71 -14.81 14.34
C CYS A 99 2.79 -15.29 15.31
N LYS A 100 2.79 -16.60 15.62
CA LYS A 100 3.84 -17.25 16.44
C LYS A 100 5.27 -17.15 15.90
N ARG A 101 5.44 -16.73 14.64
CA ARG A 101 6.74 -16.58 13.96
C ARG A 101 7.16 -15.12 13.83
N GLY A 102 6.32 -14.18 14.26
CA GLY A 102 6.64 -12.76 14.25
C GLY A 102 7.88 -12.50 15.11
N LEU A 103 8.80 -11.71 14.58
CA LEU A 103 9.97 -11.20 15.31
C LEU A 103 9.80 -9.73 15.67
N GLN A 104 9.01 -9.00 14.88
CA GLN A 104 8.65 -7.61 15.09
C GLN A 104 7.15 -7.42 14.86
N ASP A 105 6.57 -6.35 15.41
CA ASP A 105 5.16 -6.05 15.27
C ASP A 105 4.85 -5.30 13.96
N SER A 106 4.64 -6.06 12.89
CA SER A 106 4.27 -5.47 11.61
C SER A 106 2.88 -4.83 11.61
N VAL A 107 1.97 -5.24 12.48
CA VAL A 107 0.62 -4.65 12.54
C VAL A 107 0.69 -3.23 13.09
N ALA A 108 1.41 -3.03 14.20
CA ALA A 108 1.62 -1.70 14.76
C ALA A 108 2.36 -0.77 13.78
N VAL A 109 3.51 -1.20 13.25
CA VAL A 109 4.31 -0.42 12.29
C VAL A 109 3.52 -0.12 11.02
N GLY A 110 2.87 -1.14 10.45
CA GLY A 110 2.07 -1.00 9.24
C GLY A 110 0.89 -0.06 9.40
N SER A 111 0.18 -0.13 10.52
CA SER A 111 -0.96 0.76 10.81
C SER A 111 -0.52 2.21 11.01
N LYS A 112 0.64 2.43 11.66
CA LYS A 112 1.21 3.77 11.78
C LYS A 112 1.62 4.34 10.43
N LEU A 113 2.29 3.56 9.57
CA LEU A 113 2.62 3.99 8.20
C LEU A 113 1.37 4.25 7.36
N ASP A 114 0.32 3.44 7.52
CA ASP A 114 -0.96 3.64 6.86
C ASP A 114 -1.58 4.98 7.27
N SER A 115 -1.60 5.31 8.57
CA SER A 115 -2.11 6.60 9.07
C SER A 115 -1.33 7.82 8.56
N LEU A 116 -0.02 7.67 8.32
CA LEU A 116 0.85 8.76 7.87
C LEU A 116 0.77 8.98 6.36
N TYR A 117 0.67 7.90 5.58
CA TYR A 117 0.96 7.94 4.16
C TYR A 117 -0.16 7.46 3.26
N HIS A 118 -1.17 6.74 3.75
CA HIS A 118 -2.25 6.25 2.90
C HIS A 118 -2.88 7.38 2.07
N GLY A 119 -2.94 7.21 0.75
CA GLY A 119 -3.51 8.22 -0.15
C GLY A 119 -2.63 9.45 -0.38
N LYS A 120 -1.44 9.57 0.23
CA LYS A 120 -0.49 10.67 -0.06
C LYS A 120 -0.14 10.69 -1.54
N ASN A 121 -0.39 11.81 -2.20
CA ASN A 121 -0.05 12.03 -3.61
C ASN A 121 1.45 11.91 -3.83
N LEU A 122 1.83 11.24 -4.91
CA LEU A 122 3.21 11.00 -5.31
C LEU A 122 3.34 11.01 -6.84
N PRO A 123 4.56 11.09 -7.39
CA PRO A 123 4.77 11.16 -8.84
C PRO A 123 4.23 9.93 -9.58
N ASN A 124 4.19 8.76 -8.91
CA ASN A 124 3.47 7.57 -9.35
C ASN A 124 2.97 6.76 -8.15
N LYS A 125 2.22 5.68 -8.41
CA LYS A 125 1.73 4.77 -7.37
C LYS A 125 2.88 4.17 -6.55
N LEU A 126 2.73 4.17 -5.24
CA LEU A 126 3.69 3.58 -4.31
C LEU A 126 2.99 2.52 -3.46
N LYS A 127 3.67 1.41 -3.17
CA LYS A 127 3.18 0.35 -2.29
C LYS A 127 4.22 0.06 -1.21
N ILE A 128 3.76 -0.10 0.02
CA ILE A 128 4.61 -0.46 1.16
C ILE A 128 4.27 -1.90 1.58
N GLY A 129 5.27 -2.69 1.94
CA GLY A 129 5.09 -4.02 2.53
C GLY A 129 5.78 -4.10 3.87
N VAL A 130 5.06 -4.51 4.91
CA VAL A 130 5.58 -4.64 6.28
C VAL A 130 5.40 -6.08 6.74
N SER A 131 6.53 -6.78 6.91
CA SER A 131 6.56 -8.17 7.35
C SER A 131 7.32 -8.27 8.66
N GLY A 132 6.73 -8.86 9.70
CA GLY A 132 7.38 -8.97 11.02
C GLY A 132 8.48 -10.03 11.11
N CYS A 133 8.77 -10.79 10.05
CA CYS A 133 9.85 -11.78 10.02
C CYS A 133 10.33 -12.06 8.57
N PRO A 134 11.47 -12.77 8.37
CA PRO A 134 12.03 -13.07 7.05
C PRO A 134 11.16 -13.89 6.10
N HIS A 135 10.05 -14.47 6.55
CA HIS A 135 9.08 -15.12 5.66
C HIS A 135 8.40 -14.15 4.69
N SER A 136 8.45 -12.85 5.01
CA SER A 136 8.05 -11.79 4.10
C SER A 136 6.63 -11.98 3.52
N CYS A 137 5.65 -12.37 4.34
CA CYS A 137 4.28 -12.65 3.88
C CYS A 137 3.56 -11.43 3.27
N ALA A 138 4.08 -10.20 3.48
CA ALA A 138 3.60 -9.00 2.80
C ALA A 138 4.29 -8.74 1.44
N ASP A 139 5.10 -9.69 0.95
CA ASP A 139 5.93 -9.58 -0.25
C ASP A 139 6.85 -8.34 -0.20
N SER A 140 7.39 -8.02 0.99
CA SER A 140 8.08 -6.75 1.28
C SER A 140 9.20 -6.44 0.28
N ALA A 141 10.00 -7.43 -0.13
CA ALA A 141 11.09 -7.24 -1.10
C ALA A 141 10.62 -7.01 -2.56
N PHE A 142 9.31 -7.06 -2.84
CA PHE A 142 8.70 -6.76 -4.14
C PHE A 142 7.83 -5.49 -4.11
N LYS A 143 7.89 -4.72 -3.01
CA LYS A 143 7.18 -3.45 -2.84
C LYS A 143 8.14 -2.28 -3.08
N ASP A 144 7.56 -1.11 -3.37
CA ASP A 144 8.32 0.12 -3.59
C ASP A 144 9.14 0.47 -2.35
N ILE A 145 8.57 0.23 -1.17
CA ILE A 145 9.26 0.25 0.14
C ILE A 145 8.91 -1.05 0.87
N GLY A 146 9.92 -1.78 1.33
CA GLY A 146 9.77 -3.07 2.01
C GLY A 146 10.43 -3.05 3.38
N LEU A 147 9.67 -3.41 4.41
CA LEU A 147 10.16 -3.56 5.78
C LEU A 147 10.05 -5.03 6.18
N ILE A 148 11.15 -5.60 6.68
CA ILE A 148 11.22 -6.98 7.16
C ILE A 148 11.85 -7.02 8.55
N GLY A 149 11.07 -7.41 9.54
CA GLY A 149 11.51 -7.56 10.92
C GLY A 149 12.51 -8.70 11.11
N SER A 150 13.44 -8.50 12.03
CA SER A 150 14.43 -9.46 12.50
C SER A 150 14.57 -9.34 14.03
N GLY A 151 15.32 -10.25 14.65
CA GLY A 151 15.61 -10.15 16.09
C GLY A 151 16.46 -8.93 16.48
N LYS A 152 17.04 -8.19 15.52
CA LYS A 152 17.92 -7.04 15.75
C LYS A 152 17.34 -5.72 15.19
N GLY A 153 16.04 -5.67 14.90
CA GLY A 153 15.39 -4.53 14.25
C GLY A 153 14.93 -4.86 12.82
N TRP A 154 14.89 -3.86 11.95
CA TRP A 154 14.25 -3.94 10.64
C TRP A 154 15.27 -3.94 9.49
N MET A 155 15.06 -4.81 8.51
CA MET A 155 15.70 -4.72 7.20
C MET A 155 14.83 -3.85 6.30
N VAL A 156 15.45 -2.89 5.61
CA VAL A 156 14.76 -1.91 4.76
C VAL A 156 15.15 -2.14 3.30
N TYR A 157 14.13 -2.22 2.47
CA TYR A 157 14.21 -2.45 1.04
C TYR A 157 13.53 -1.31 0.28
N VAL A 158 14.05 -0.97 -0.90
CA VAL A 158 13.48 0.10 -1.74
C VAL A 158 13.56 -0.24 -3.23
N GLY A 159 12.62 0.25 -4.03
CA GLY A 159 12.66 0.14 -5.48
C GLY A 159 11.94 -1.07 -6.06
N GLY A 160 11.36 -1.95 -5.24
CA GLY A 160 10.66 -3.14 -5.73
C GLY A 160 9.36 -2.79 -6.47
N LYS A 161 9.02 -3.58 -7.48
CA LYS A 161 7.71 -3.48 -8.13
C LYS A 161 7.30 -4.78 -8.81
N GLY A 162 6.00 -5.07 -8.75
CA GLY A 162 5.34 -5.92 -9.76
C GLY A 162 4.91 -5.09 -10.98
N GLY A 163 4.62 -5.77 -12.09
CA GLY A 163 4.14 -5.16 -13.33
C GLY A 163 4.82 -5.75 -14.57
N MET A 164 4.80 -5.02 -15.69
CA MET A 164 5.40 -5.46 -16.95
C MET A 164 6.91 -5.69 -16.86
N LYS A 165 7.61 -4.88 -16.06
CA LYS A 165 9.02 -5.03 -15.70
C LYS A 165 9.13 -5.26 -14.20
N PRO A 166 9.00 -6.51 -13.71
CA PRO A 166 9.19 -6.82 -12.30
C PRO A 166 10.60 -6.42 -11.84
N ARG A 167 10.69 -5.91 -10.61
CA ARG A 167 11.97 -5.52 -9.99
C ARG A 167 11.96 -5.98 -8.53
N ILE A 168 13.02 -6.67 -8.13
CA ILE A 168 13.28 -6.94 -6.72
C ILE A 168 13.85 -5.67 -6.10
N ALA A 169 13.41 -5.33 -4.90
CA ALA A 169 13.89 -4.16 -4.17
C ALA A 169 15.34 -4.35 -3.72
N ASP A 170 16.11 -3.26 -3.70
CA ASP A 170 17.46 -3.22 -3.14
C ASP A 170 17.37 -3.13 -1.62
N ARG A 171 18.17 -3.93 -0.92
CA ARG A 171 18.29 -3.84 0.54
C ARG A 171 19.27 -2.72 0.89
N ILE A 172 18.77 -1.66 1.51
CA ILE A 172 19.57 -0.46 1.82
C ILE A 172 20.04 -0.42 3.28
N ALA A 173 19.37 -1.13 4.18
CA ALA A 173 19.73 -1.18 5.59
C ALA A 173 19.43 -2.54 6.22
N LEU A 174 20.20 -2.83 7.27
CA LEU A 174 20.03 -3.97 8.16
C LEU A 174 19.90 -3.45 9.59
N CYS A 175 19.04 -4.08 10.39
CA CYS A 175 18.95 -3.83 11.83
C CYS A 175 18.55 -2.39 12.23
N ILE A 176 17.73 -1.71 11.43
CA ILE A 176 17.21 -0.38 11.78
C ILE A 176 16.32 -0.50 13.04
N PRO A 177 16.57 0.26 14.11
CA PRO A 177 15.69 0.31 15.27
C PRO A 177 14.36 0.98 14.89
N GLU A 178 13.28 0.59 15.57
CA GLU A 178 11.93 1.09 15.22
C GLU A 178 11.80 2.61 15.38
N GLU A 179 12.53 3.23 16.31
CA GLU A 179 12.57 4.68 16.49
C GLU A 179 13.04 5.46 15.25
N ASN A 180 13.98 4.89 14.49
CA ASN A 180 14.54 5.50 13.29
C ASN A 180 13.76 5.10 12.02
N LEU A 181 12.97 4.04 12.09
CA LEU A 181 12.30 3.43 10.94
C LEU A 181 11.34 4.38 10.23
N PHE A 182 10.52 5.11 10.98
CA PHE A 182 9.53 6.01 10.41
C PHE A 182 10.19 7.21 9.73
N ASN A 183 11.22 7.79 10.35
CA ASN A 183 11.98 8.91 9.79
C ASN A 183 12.71 8.48 8.51
N LEU A 184 13.26 7.26 8.47
CA LEU A 184 13.88 6.73 7.25
C LEU A 184 12.84 6.54 6.12
N VAL A 185 11.65 6.00 6.42
CA VAL A 185 10.58 5.87 5.41
C VAL A 185 10.12 7.25 4.92
N GLU A 186 9.98 8.22 5.82
CA GLU A 186 9.68 9.60 5.45
C GLU A 186 10.72 10.14 4.48
N LYS A 187 12.01 9.96 4.80
CA LYS A 187 13.10 10.47 3.96
C LYS A 187 13.14 9.82 2.58
N ILE A 188 12.91 8.51 2.51
CA ILE A 188 12.78 7.78 1.24
C ILE A 188 11.65 8.36 0.38
N ILE A 189 10.48 8.62 0.99
CA ILE A 189 9.33 9.18 0.30
C ILE A 189 9.63 10.62 -0.16
N GLU A 190 10.20 11.45 0.71
CA GLU A 190 10.57 12.84 0.42
C GLU A 190 11.56 12.93 -0.75
N VAL A 191 12.63 12.15 -0.72
CA VAL A 191 13.65 12.13 -1.79
C VAL A 191 13.03 11.66 -3.10
N TYR A 192 12.18 10.63 -3.08
CA TYR A 192 11.48 10.18 -4.28
C TYR A 192 10.52 11.24 -4.83
N ASP A 193 9.70 11.85 -3.98
CA ASP A 193 8.70 12.86 -4.38
C ASP A 193 9.38 14.07 -5.04
N ASN A 194 10.48 14.55 -4.46
CA ASN A 194 11.20 15.74 -4.92
C ASN A 194 12.03 15.53 -6.19
N ASN A 195 12.52 14.31 -6.45
CA ASN A 195 13.50 14.06 -7.52
C ASN A 195 12.97 13.23 -8.67
N ALA A 196 11.77 12.66 -8.53
CA ALA A 196 11.19 11.84 -9.58
C ALA A 196 10.72 12.68 -10.78
N THR A 197 10.99 12.18 -11.98
CA THR A 197 10.65 12.82 -13.26
C THR A 197 9.73 11.91 -14.07
N GLY A 198 8.86 12.49 -14.91
CA GLY A 198 8.11 11.73 -15.91
C GLY A 198 7.22 10.60 -15.39
N LYS A 199 6.58 10.77 -14.22
CA LYS A 199 5.79 9.71 -13.53
C LYS A 199 6.60 8.42 -13.32
N GLU A 200 7.90 8.50 -13.08
CA GLU A 200 8.71 7.31 -12.79
C GLU A 200 8.28 6.66 -11.47
N ARG A 201 8.39 5.33 -11.36
CA ARG A 201 8.28 4.62 -10.07
C ARG A 201 9.60 4.78 -9.32
N ILE A 202 9.59 4.65 -7.99
CA ILE A 202 10.83 4.77 -7.20
C ILE A 202 11.93 3.81 -7.65
N GLY A 203 11.59 2.60 -8.11
CA GLY A 203 12.56 1.67 -8.68
C GLY A 203 13.16 2.17 -10.00
N ASP A 204 12.37 2.80 -10.87
CA ASP A 204 12.89 3.40 -12.12
C ASP A 204 13.79 4.60 -11.82
N TYR A 205 13.42 5.40 -10.80
CA TYR A 205 14.25 6.48 -10.30
C TYR A 205 15.62 5.97 -9.83
N ILE A 206 15.63 4.93 -9.00
CA ILE A 206 16.87 4.30 -8.50
C ILE A 206 17.70 3.73 -9.66
N ASP A 207 17.07 3.06 -10.63
CA ASP A 207 17.78 2.51 -11.79
C ASP A 207 18.45 3.63 -12.63
N ARG A 208 17.88 4.83 -12.65
CA ARG A 208 18.41 6.00 -13.36
C ARG A 208 19.62 6.63 -12.66
N ILE A 209 19.60 6.74 -11.32
CA ILE A 209 20.66 7.45 -10.57
C ILE A 209 21.70 6.53 -9.92
N GLY A 210 21.39 5.23 -9.80
CA GLY A 210 22.17 4.25 -9.06
C GLY A 210 21.81 4.20 -7.56
N ILE A 211 21.87 2.99 -6.98
CA ILE A 211 21.50 2.74 -5.58
C ILE A 211 22.38 3.49 -4.57
N GLU A 212 23.69 3.62 -4.82
CA GLU A 212 24.58 4.35 -3.91
C GLU A 212 24.28 5.85 -3.91
N THR A 213 23.97 6.44 -5.07
CA THR A 213 23.51 7.83 -5.14
C THR A 213 22.23 8.03 -4.35
N PHE A 214 21.27 7.10 -4.47
CA PHE A 214 20.02 7.14 -3.70
C PHE A 214 20.28 7.05 -2.19
N LYS A 215 21.14 6.13 -1.74
CA LYS A 215 21.53 5.98 -0.33
C LYS A 215 22.17 7.25 0.24
N ASN A 216 22.98 7.94 -0.56
CA ASN A 216 23.58 9.21 -0.15
C ASN A 216 22.53 10.33 -0.03
N GLN A 217 21.54 10.38 -0.92
CA GLN A 217 20.47 11.40 -0.87
C GLN A 217 19.55 11.25 0.35
N ILE A 218 19.34 10.02 0.82
CA ILE A 218 18.57 9.76 2.04
C ILE A 218 19.43 9.82 3.30
N ASP A 219 20.75 10.06 3.19
CA ASP A 219 21.71 10.05 4.30
C ASP A 219 21.57 8.80 5.19
N ILE A 220 21.64 7.62 4.55
CA ILE A 220 21.28 6.34 5.19
C ILE A 220 22.04 6.06 6.49
N ASP A 221 23.29 6.52 6.58
CA ASP A 221 24.17 6.27 7.72
C ASP A 221 23.68 6.98 9.00
N SER A 222 22.84 8.01 8.89
CA SER A 222 22.23 8.69 10.05
C SER A 222 21.16 7.86 10.77
N TYR A 223 20.74 6.73 10.19
CA TYR A 223 19.67 5.87 10.73
C TYR A 223 20.14 4.49 11.23
N LEU A 224 21.36 4.09 10.86
CA LEU A 224 22.01 2.82 11.23
C LEU A 224 22.50 2.85 12.68
#